data_AF-A0A936TMP0-F1
#
_entry.id   AF-A0A936TMP0-F1
#
_cell.length_a   1.000
_cell.length_b   1.000
_cell.length_c   1.000
_cell.angle_alpha   90.00
_cell.angle_beta   90.00
_cell.angle_gamma   90.00
#
_symmetry.space_group_name_H-M   'P 1'
#
loop_
_entity.id
_entity.type
_entity.pdbx_description
1 polymer ?
#
loop_
_entity_poly.entity_id
_entity_poly.type
_entity_poly.pdbx_seq_one_letter_code
_entity_poly.pdbx_strand_id
1 'polypeptide(L)' 'MPQSLSSIHIHLVFSTKNRQPFITDQIESELHSYMGGIFRNKGCPALIINP' A
#
# COMPACT_ATOMS: atom_id res chain seq x y z
N MET A 1 2.41 31.93 -13.64
CA MET A 1 1.45 30.92 -13.13
C MET A 1 2.18 30.08 -12.10
N PRO A 2 1.77 30.07 -10.82
CA PRO A 2 2.40 29.20 -9.85
C PRO A 2 2.06 27.73 -10.20
N GLN A 3 3.09 26.91 -10.40
CA GLN A 3 2.95 25.47 -10.64
C GLN A 3 3.77 24.74 -9.57
N SER A 4 3.11 23.89 -8.81
CA SER A 4 3.79 22.99 -7.89
C SER A 4 4.24 21.75 -8.65
N LEU A 5 5.55 21.59 -8.81
CA LEU A 5 6.20 20.40 -9.35
C LEU A 5 6.77 19.61 -8.17
N SER A 6 6.11 18.52 -7.80
CA SER A 6 6.57 17.64 -6.73
C SER A 6 6.42 16.17 -7.13
N SER A 7 7.36 15.36 -6.68
CA SER A 7 7.31 13.90 -6.79
C SER A 7 7.48 13.34 -5.39
N ILE A 8 6.38 12.90 -4.79
CA ILE A 8 6.33 12.47 -3.39
C ILE A 8 6.26 10.95 -3.36
N HIS A 9 7.33 10.33 -2.86
CA HIS A 9 7.41 8.90 -2.62
C HIS A 9 7.22 8.63 -1.13
N ILE A 10 6.38 7.65 -0.79
CA ILE A 10 6.03 7.33 0.59
C ILE A 10 6.37 5.87 0.85
N HIS A 11 7.16 5.63 1.91
CA HIS A 11 7.33 4.29 2.48
C HIS A 11 6.38 4.15 3.66
N LEU A 12 5.28 3.42 3.45
CA LEU A 12 4.21 3.23 4.43
C LEU A 12 4.38 1.89 5.14
N VAL A 13 4.44 1.89 6.47
CA VAL A 13 4.55 0.68 7.30
C VAL A 13 3.45 0.72 8.37
N PHE A 14 2.70 -0.38 8.49
CA PHE A 14 1.66 -0.56 9.51
C PHE A 14 1.59 -2.04 9.93
N SER A 15 0.83 -2.33 10.99
CA SER A 15 0.67 -3.69 11.51
C SER A 15 -0.80 -3.99 11.82
N THR A 16 -1.10 -5.27 12.01
CA THR A 16 -2.43 -5.73 12.42
C THR A 16 -2.76 -5.24 13.83
N LYS A 17 -4.05 -5.21 14.15
CA LYS A 17 -4.52 -4.87 15.50
C LYS A 17 -3.84 -5.79 16.52
N ASN A 18 -3.21 -5.19 17.54
CA ASN A 18 -2.46 -5.89 18.59
C ASN A 18 -1.31 -6.79 18.06
N ARG A 19 -0.76 -6.53 16.87
CA ARG A 19 0.29 -7.34 16.21
C ARG A 19 -0.06 -8.83 16.11
N GLN A 20 -1.35 -9.15 16.00
CA GLN A 20 -1.78 -10.53 15.82
C GLN A 20 -1.39 -11.02 14.41
N PRO A 21 -0.90 -12.26 14.25
CA PRO A 21 -0.43 -12.77 12.96
C PRO A 21 -1.61 -13.21 12.06
N PHE A 22 -2.52 -12.28 11.74
CA PHE A 22 -3.70 -12.57 10.91
C PHE A 22 -3.38 -12.65 9.42
N ILE A 23 -2.29 -12.05 8.98
CA ILE A 23 -1.80 -12.13 7.60
C ILE A 23 -1.05 -13.46 7.49
N THR A 24 -1.74 -14.45 6.94
CA THR A 24 -1.20 -15.78 6.64
C THR A 24 -0.93 -15.90 5.15
N ASP A 25 -0.09 -16.87 4.75
CA ASP A 25 0.22 -17.18 3.34
C ASP A 25 -1.04 -17.38 2.48
N GLN A 26 -2.14 -17.81 3.09
CA GLN A 26 -3.42 -18.03 2.42
C GLN A 26 -4.11 -16.74 1.97
N ILE A 27 -3.92 -15.63 2.71
CA ILE A 27 -4.61 -14.36 2.43
C ILE A 27 -3.67 -13.25 1.95
N GLU A 28 -2.36 -13.41 2.11
CA GLU A 28 -1.36 -12.38 1.82
C GLU A 28 -1.45 -11.88 0.37
N SER A 29 -1.47 -12.79 -0.61
CA SER A 29 -1.53 -12.43 -2.03
C SER A 29 -2.80 -11.67 -2.41
N GLU A 30 -3.95 -12.06 -1.84
CA GLU A 30 -5.23 -11.39 -2.09
C GLU A 30 -5.23 -10.00 -1.44
N LEU A 31 -4.74 -9.91 -0.19
CA LEU A 31 -4.60 -8.65 0.53
C LEU A 31 -3.69 -7.66 -0.22
N HIS A 32 -2.55 -8.13 -0.75
CA HIS A 32 -1.62 -7.31 -1.54
C HIS A 32 -2.28 -6.80 -2.82
N SER A 33 -3.02 -7.66 -3.52
CA SER A 33 -3.78 -7.28 -4.72
C SER A 33 -4.85 -6.24 -4.41
N TYR A 34 -5.57 -6.41 -3.31
CA TYR A 34 -6.59 -5.48 -2.84
C TYR A 34 -6.00 -4.10 -2.50
N MET A 35 -4.89 -4.05 -1.76
CA MET A 35 -4.17 -2.81 -1.46
C MET A 35 -3.69 -2.11 -2.73
N GLY A 36 -3.09 -2.85 -3.67
CA GLY A 36 -2.67 -2.32 -4.96
C GLY A 36 -3.83 -1.69 -5.74
N GLY A 37 -5.00 -2.32 -5.70
CA GLY A 37 -6.24 -1.79 -6.29
C GLY A 37 -6.68 -0.47 -5.64
N ILE A 38 -6.70 -0.39 -4.31
CA ILE A 38 -7.04 0.85 -3.59
C ILE A 38 -6.12 1.99 -4.00
N PHE A 39 -4.81 1.77 -3.97
CA PHE A 39 -3.80 2.77 -4.29
C PHE A 39 -3.92 3.27 -5.72
N ARG A 40 -4.10 2.36 -6.68
CA ARG A 40 -4.38 2.71 -8.08
C ARG A 40 -5.64 3.56 -8.22
N ASN A 41 -6.73 3.18 -7.55
CA ASN A 41 -8.00 3.90 -7.61
C ASN A 41 -7.93 5.30 -6.96
N LYS A 42 -6.97 5.53 -6.07
CA LYS A 42 -6.71 6.85 -5.46
C LYS A 42 -5.74 7.72 -6.25
N GLY A 43 -5.24 7.27 -7.40
CA GLY A 43 -4.23 7.99 -8.18
C GLY A 43 -2.84 7.98 -7.55
N CYS A 44 -2.61 7.10 -6.56
CA CYS A 44 -1.34 6.95 -5.84
C CYS A 44 -0.84 5.51 -6.04
N PRO A 45 -0.39 5.12 -7.25
CA PRO A 45 -0.03 3.72 -7.53
C PRO A 45 1.08 3.24 -6.60
N ALA A 46 0.89 2.06 -6.00
CA ALA A 46 1.93 1.40 -5.22
C ALA A 46 3.06 0.95 -6.15
N LEU A 47 4.29 1.35 -5.82
CA LEU A 47 5.49 0.92 -6.55
C LEU A 47 5.93 -0.47 -6.11
N ILE A 48 5.86 -0.74 -4.81
CA ILE A 48 6.24 -2.00 -4.17
C ILE A 48 5.27 -2.26 -3.01
N ILE A 49 4.84 -3.52 -2.87
CA ILE A 49 4.18 -4.04 -1.68
C ILE A 49 5.02 -5.26 -1.27
N ASN A 50 5.64 -5.20 -0.09
CA ASN A 50 6.55 -6.24 0.34
C ASN A 50 5.78 -7.49 0.79
N PRO A 51 6.23 -8.70 0.43
CA PRO A 51 5.89 -9.93 1.14
C PRO A 51 6.45 -9.91 2.57
#